data_AF-A0A7C5HUA6-F1
#
_entry.id   AF-A0A7C5HUA6-F1
#
_cell.length_a   1.000
_cell.length_b   1.000
_cell.length_c   1.000
_cell.angle_alpha   90.00
_cell.angle_beta   90.00
_cell.angle_gamma   90.00
#
_symmetry.space_group_name_H-M   'P 1'
#
loop_
_entity.id
_entity.type
_entity.pdbx_description
1 polymer ?
#
loop_
_entity_poly.entity_id
_entity_poly.type
_entity_poly.pdbx_seq_one_letter_code
_entity_poly.pdbx_strand_id
1 'polypeptide(L)'
;MNRHIKKLTAFLFLIAICFSLLFSLPGIKIAEASEDVTYRLKWLFNASVIGDIYADVHGHFKAQGLDVTIKEGGPERDAIRELELGYAEFGVASADQVIRALAKGSP
;
A
#
# COMPACT_ATOMS: atom_id res chain seq x y z
N MET A 1 -28.63 -47.33 -30.75
CA MET A 1 -28.27 -46.87 -29.39
C MET A 1 -27.27 -45.69 -29.38
N ASN A 2 -27.22 -44.76 -30.37
CA ASN A 2 -25.95 -44.04 -30.59
C ASN A 2 -26.01 -42.51 -30.78
N ARG A 3 -27.16 -41.83 -30.68
CA ARG A 3 -27.24 -40.37 -30.94
C ARG A 3 -27.19 -39.50 -29.68
N HIS A 4 -27.75 -39.96 -28.57
CA HIS A 4 -27.72 -39.25 -27.29
C HIS A 4 -26.37 -39.39 -26.57
N ILE A 5 -25.75 -40.58 -26.63
CA ILE A 5 -24.44 -40.85 -26.02
C ILE A 5 -23.33 -40.02 -26.69
N LYS A 6 -23.34 -39.89 -28.02
CA LYS A 6 -22.37 -39.07 -28.77
C LYS A 6 -22.49 -37.57 -28.47
N LYS A 7 -23.71 -37.08 -28.23
CA LYS A 7 -23.95 -35.67 -27.82
C LYS A 7 -23.44 -35.42 -26.40
N LEU A 8 -23.62 -36.38 -25.50
CA LEU A 8 -23.14 -36.29 -24.12
C LEU A 8 -21.61 -36.31 -24.05
N THR A 9 -20.94 -37.17 -24.81
CA THR A 9 -19.47 -37.20 -24.89
C THR A 9 -18.91 -35.93 -25.53
N ALA A 10 -19.55 -35.40 -26.57
CA ALA A 10 -19.14 -34.13 -27.19
C ALA A 10 -19.31 -32.94 -26.23
N PHE A 11 -20.39 -32.94 -25.44
CA PHE A 11 -20.63 -31.92 -24.42
C PHE A 11 -19.60 -31.96 -23.30
N LEU A 12 -19.25 -33.16 -22.80
CA LEU A 12 -18.19 -33.35 -21.81
C LEU A 12 -16.82 -32.92 -22.34
N PHE A 13 -16.53 -33.17 -23.62
CA PHE A 13 -15.29 -32.73 -24.27
C PHE A 13 -15.22 -31.20 -24.37
N LEU A 14 -16.35 -30.54 -24.67
CA LEU A 14 -16.44 -29.08 -24.74
C LEU A 14 -16.20 -28.43 -23.37
N ILE A 15 -16.73 -29.04 -22.31
CA ILE A 15 -16.51 -28.60 -20.92
C ILE A 15 -15.03 -28.73 -20.54
N ALA A 16 -14.38 -29.85 -20.88
CA ALA A 16 -12.97 -30.05 -20.60
C ALA A 16 -12.07 -29.02 -21.30
N ILE A 17 -12.39 -28.67 -22.56
CA ILE A 17 -11.68 -27.62 -23.30
C ILE A 17 -11.88 -26.26 -22.63
N CYS A 18 -13.10 -25.92 -22.24
CA CYS A 18 -13.41 -24.67 -21.53
C CYS A 18 -12.66 -24.58 -20.19
N PHE A 19 -12.55 -25.70 -19.47
CA PHE A 19 -11.82 -25.77 -18.20
C PHE A 19 -10.30 -25.61 -18.39
N SER A 20 -9.73 -26.16 -19.47
CA SER A 20 -8.31 -25.98 -19.80
C SER A 20 -7.97 -24.55 -20.23
N LEU A 21 -8.90 -23.83 -20.88
CA LEU A 21 -8.76 -22.42 -21.24
C LEU A 21 -8.79 -21.50 -20.02
N LEU A 22 -9.58 -21.84 -18.99
CA LEU A 22 -9.64 -21.09 -17.73
C LEU A 22 -8.34 -21.20 -16.92
N PHE A 23 -7.60 -22.32 -17.04
CA PHE A 23 -6.36 -22.54 -16.29
C PHE A 23 -5.12 -21.88 -16.93
N SER A 24 -5.24 -21.41 -18.18
CA SER A 24 -4.14 -20.76 -18.91
C SER A 24 -4.21 -19.23 -18.88
N LEU A 25 -5.05 -18.65 -18.02
CA LEU A 25 -5.06 -17.20 -17.81
C LEU A 25 -3.79 -16.79 -17.03
N PRO A 26 -2.96 -15.88 -17.56
CA PRO A 26 -1.83 -15.34 -16.80
C PRO A 26 -2.38 -14.75 -15.50
N GLY A 27 -1.80 -15.17 -14.38
CA GLY A 27 -2.32 -14.94 -13.04
C GLY A 27 -2.85 -13.52 -12.87
N ILE A 28 -4.13 -13.42 -12.54
CA ILE A 28 -4.75 -12.19 -12.07
C ILE A 28 -3.95 -11.78 -10.84
N LYS A 29 -3.10 -10.76 -10.99
CA LYS A 29 -2.51 -10.10 -9.83
C LYS A 29 -3.65 -9.37 -9.16
N ILE A 30 -4.19 -9.99 -8.11
CA ILE A 30 -5.06 -9.30 -7.16
C ILE A 30 -4.24 -8.11 -6.68
N ALA A 31 -4.68 -6.90 -7.02
CA ALA A 31 -4.08 -5.70 -6.48
C ALA A 31 -4.18 -5.81 -4.96
N GLU A 32 -3.04 -5.90 -4.29
CA GLU A 32 -2.97 -5.87 -2.84
C GLU A 32 -3.64 -4.57 -2.39
N ALA A 33 -4.51 -4.65 -1.38
CA ALA A 33 -5.23 -3.48 -0.90
C ALA A 33 -4.21 -2.46 -0.42
N SER A 34 -4.23 -1.27 -1.02
CA SER A 34 -3.30 -0.20 -0.65
C SER A 34 -3.69 0.31 0.73
N GLU A 35 -2.75 0.35 1.66
CA GLU A 35 -2.95 0.93 2.98
C GLU A 35 -2.83 2.45 2.91
N ASP A 36 -3.85 3.16 3.36
CA ASP A 36 -3.85 4.62 3.43
C ASP A 36 -2.99 5.08 4.61
N VAL A 37 -1.95 5.85 4.35
CA VAL A 37 -0.99 6.29 5.36
C VAL A 37 -0.78 7.81 5.27
N THR A 38 -0.99 8.52 6.36
CA THR A 38 -0.55 9.91 6.51
C THR A 38 0.87 9.94 7.08
N TYR A 39 1.77 10.58 6.34
CA TYR A 39 3.17 10.74 6.72
C TYR A 39 3.51 12.21 6.99
N ARG A 40 3.95 12.50 8.22
CA ARG A 40 4.31 13.86 8.67
C ARG A 40 5.81 14.12 8.55
N LEU A 41 6.20 15.05 7.68
CA LEU A 41 7.58 15.48 7.53
C LEU A 41 8.08 16.22 8.78
N LYS A 42 9.42 16.29 8.93
CA LYS A 42 10.05 17.07 10.00
C LYS A 42 9.83 18.58 9.84
N TRP A 43 9.76 19.04 8.60
CA TRP A 43 9.72 20.46 8.25
C TRP A 43 8.89 20.69 6.98
N LEU A 44 8.84 21.94 6.55
CA LEU A 44 8.33 22.36 5.24
C LEU A 44 9.13 21.71 4.11
N PHE A 45 8.53 21.66 2.92
CA PHE A 45 9.20 21.13 1.73
C PHE A 45 10.47 21.92 1.41
N ASN A 46 11.61 21.26 1.60
CA ASN A 46 12.93 21.79 1.30
C ASN A 46 13.90 20.63 1.01
N ALA A 47 15.18 20.95 0.83
CA ALA A 47 16.20 19.94 0.53
C ALA A 47 16.38 18.88 1.63
N SER A 48 16.05 19.15 2.90
CA SER A 48 16.26 18.17 3.98
C SER A 48 15.26 17.01 3.98
N VAL A 49 14.15 17.16 3.25
CA VAL A 49 13.08 16.14 3.12
C VAL A 49 13.01 15.55 1.71
N ILE A 50 14.05 15.74 0.89
CA ILE A 50 14.01 15.36 -0.52
C ILE A 50 13.87 13.85 -0.73
N GLY A 51 14.39 13.04 0.20
CA GLY A 51 14.23 11.58 0.15
C GLY A 51 12.76 11.15 0.25
N ASP A 52 12.00 11.80 1.13
CA ASP A 52 10.58 11.52 1.35
C ASP A 52 9.76 11.87 0.09
N ILE A 53 10.00 13.06 -0.48
CA ILE A 53 9.32 13.52 -1.70
C ILE A 53 9.70 12.64 -2.89
N TYR A 54 10.98 12.28 -3.00
CA TYR A 54 11.46 11.41 -4.08
C TYR A 54 10.76 10.05 -4.03
N ALA A 55 10.61 9.47 -2.83
CA ALA A 55 9.93 8.21 -2.61
C ALA A 55 8.47 8.26 -3.10
N ASP A 56 7.75 9.34 -2.80
CA ASP A 56 6.37 9.54 -3.25
C ASP A 56 6.25 9.74 -4.76
N VAL A 57 6.99 10.72 -5.32
CA VAL A 57 6.91 11.08 -6.74
C VAL A 57 7.30 9.91 -7.66
N HIS A 58 8.25 9.08 -7.24
CA HIS A 58 8.69 7.91 -8.02
C HIS A 58 7.89 6.63 -7.71
N GLY A 59 6.84 6.73 -6.89
CA GLY A 59 5.92 5.63 -6.61
C GLY A 59 6.52 4.52 -5.76
N HIS A 60 7.58 4.81 -4.99
CA HIS A 60 8.20 3.80 -4.11
C HIS A 60 7.23 3.35 -3.02
N PHE A 61 6.42 4.24 -2.43
CA PHE A 61 5.38 3.88 -1.47
C PHE A 61 4.30 2.99 -2.11
N LYS A 62 3.80 3.39 -3.28
CA LYS A 62 2.80 2.61 -4.02
C LYS A 62 3.31 1.23 -4.42
N ALA A 63 4.60 1.11 -4.75
CA ALA A 63 5.24 -0.18 -5.04
C ALA A 63 5.31 -1.10 -3.80
N GLN A 64 5.15 -0.56 -2.59
CA GLN A 64 5.02 -1.32 -1.35
C GLN A 64 3.57 -1.47 -0.88
N GLY A 65 2.58 -1.09 -1.70
CA GLY A 65 1.16 -1.15 -1.34
C GLY A 65 0.72 -0.07 -0.34
N LEU A 66 1.42 1.07 -0.29
CA LEU A 66 1.06 2.21 0.56
C LEU A 66 0.55 3.38 -0.30
N ASP A 67 -0.63 3.91 0.04
CA ASP A 67 -1.11 5.18 -0.51
C ASP A 67 -0.80 6.29 0.50
N VAL A 68 0.35 6.94 0.31
CA VAL A 68 0.91 7.86 1.29
C VAL A 68 0.47 9.29 1.02
N THR A 69 -0.18 9.92 1.99
CA THR A 69 -0.43 11.36 2.03
C THR A 69 0.68 12.05 2.83
N ILE A 70 1.65 12.65 2.12
CA ILE A 70 2.71 13.44 2.75
C ILE A 70 2.17 14.80 3.20
N LYS A 71 2.42 15.17 4.45
CA LYS A 71 2.09 16.50 5.00
C LYS A 71 3.34 17.18 5.56
N GLU A 72 3.48 18.48 5.29
CA GLU A 72 4.58 19.29 5.81
C GLU A 72 4.59 19.34 7.34
N GLY A 73 5.79 19.40 7.92
CA GLY A 73 5.99 19.68 9.33
C GLY A 73 6.21 21.16 9.61
N GLY A 74 6.73 21.47 10.80
CA GLY A 74 7.10 22.83 11.18
C GLY A 74 7.20 23.00 12.69
N PRO A 75 7.47 24.21 13.19
CA PRO A 75 7.53 24.49 14.63
C PRO A 75 6.21 24.17 15.34
N GLU A 76 5.08 24.39 14.65
CA GLU A 76 3.74 24.20 15.18
C GLU A 76 3.12 22.84 14.81
N ARG A 77 3.81 22.07 13.94
CA ARG A 77 3.31 20.81 13.37
C ARG A 77 4.40 19.75 13.43
N ASP A 78 4.79 19.37 14.64
CA ASP A 78 5.76 18.30 14.83
C ASP A 78 5.11 16.91 14.74
N ALA A 79 5.86 15.95 14.23
CA ALA A 79 5.37 14.59 13.98
C ALA A 79 4.89 13.87 15.24
N ILE A 80 5.55 14.05 16.38
CA ILE A 80 5.22 13.31 17.61
C ILE A 80 3.80 13.66 18.06
N ARG A 81 3.47 14.95 18.11
CA ARG A 81 2.13 15.39 18.49
C ARG A 81 1.05 14.90 17.53
N GLU A 82 1.32 14.88 16.23
CA GLU A 82 0.38 14.40 15.22
C GLU A 82 0.10 12.90 15.38
N LEU A 83 1.12 12.11 15.73
CA LEU A 83 0.98 10.68 16.03
C LEU A 83 0.20 10.46 17.34
N GLU A 84 0.51 11.22 18.39
CA GLU A 84 -0.22 11.17 19.67
C GLU A 84 -1.72 11.47 19.52
N LEU A 85 -2.07 12.34 18.56
CA LEU A 85 -3.46 12.71 18.26
C LEU A 85 -4.13 11.77 17.24
N GLY A 86 -3.39 10.83 16.67
CA GLY A 86 -3.88 9.92 15.63
C GLY A 86 -4.18 10.63 14.30
N TYR A 87 -3.50 11.74 14.01
CA TYR A 87 -3.64 12.49 12.75
C TYR A 87 -2.63 12.10 11.67
N ALA A 88 -1.60 11.33 12.07
CA ALA A 88 -0.63 10.71 11.19
C ALA A 88 -0.15 9.38 11.78
N GLU A 89 0.12 8.41 10.92
CA GLU A 89 0.60 7.08 11.30
C GLU A 89 2.13 7.06 11.41
N PHE A 90 2.82 7.88 10.60
CA PHE A 90 4.28 8.00 10.62
C PHE A 90 4.73 9.46 10.57
N GLY A 91 5.94 9.73 11.06
CA GLY A 91 6.57 11.02 10.85
C GLY A 91 8.03 11.09 11.25
N VAL A 92 8.68 12.19 10.89
CA VAL A 92 10.10 12.43 11.15
C VAL A 92 10.28 13.42 12.29
N ALA A 93 11.06 13.03 13.30
CA ALA A 93 11.43 13.86 14.44
C ALA A 93 12.96 13.85 14.63
N SER A 94 13.51 14.84 15.33
CA SER A 94 14.92 14.77 15.73
C SER A 94 15.12 13.74 16.84
N ALA A 95 16.30 13.12 16.90
CA ALA A 95 16.57 12.04 17.85
C ALA A 95 16.29 12.43 19.31
N ASP A 96 16.63 13.65 19.70
CA ASP A 96 16.38 14.17 21.05
C ASP A 96 14.88 14.32 21.36
N GLN A 97 14.06 14.65 20.36
CA GLN A 97 12.60 14.68 20.51
C GLN A 97 12.04 13.27 20.69
N VAL A 98 12.50 12.31 19.89
CA VAL A 98 12.07 10.90 19.99
C VAL A 98 12.41 10.33 21.37
N ILE A 99 13.62 10.55 21.86
CA ILE A 99 14.04 10.10 23.21
C ILE A 99 13.13 10.70 24.29
N ARG A 100 12.80 11.99 24.20
CA ARG A 100 11.91 12.65 25.16
C ARG A 100 10.47 12.17 25.06
N ALA A 101 9.98 11.86 23.86
CA ALA A 101 8.64 11.33 23.65
C ALA A 101 8.50 9.93 24.24
N LEU A 102 9.46 9.04 23.95
CA LEU A 102 9.52 7.70 24.53
C LEU A 102 9.57 7.74 26.07
N ALA A 103 10.36 8.64 26.65
CA ALA A 103 10.43 8.80 28.10
C ALA A 103 9.09 9.21 28.75
N LYS A 104 8.14 9.73 27.96
CA LYS A 104 6.79 10.13 28.41
C LYS A 104 5.71 9.11 28.04
N GLY A 105 6.06 8.00 27.41
CA GLY A 105 5.11 6.98 26.96
C GLY A 105 4.32 7.36 25.71
N SER A 106 4.85 8.27 24.89
CA SER A 106 4.35 8.50 23.54
C SER A 106 4.44 7.20 22.72
N PRO A 107 3.47 6.92 21.82
CA PRO A 107 3.40 5.67 21.05
C PRO A 107 4.63 5.39 20.18
#